data_AF-A0A962QCZ9-F1
#
_entry.id   AF-A0A962QCZ9-F1
#
_cell.length_a   1.000
_cell.length_b   1.000
_cell.length_c   1.000
_cell.angle_alpha   90.00
_cell.angle_beta   90.00
_cell.angle_gamma   90.00
#
_symmetry.space_group_name_H-M   'P 1'
#
loop_
_entity.id
_entity.type
_entity.pdbx_description
1 polymer ?
#
loop_
_entity_poly.entity_id
_entity_poly.type
_entity_poly.pdbx_seq_one_letter_code
_entity_poly.pdbx_strand_id
1 'polypeptide(L)'
;MKIISILFASFLVVTVLLANQGALPDWLEAFKALPGGDKTCHFLLMGSMALLLNITLHQRRIKFAGLSFLLGSTIVLLVVTVEEFSQIWLPLRSFDWGDLLADYLGIAVLGSWVSQMQIFRRQL
;
A
#
# COMPACT_ATOMS: atom_id res chain seq x y z
N MET A 1 0.00 -5.28 16.93
CA MET A 1 0.05 -4.66 15.59
C MET A 1 -1.31 -4.18 15.10
N LYS A 2 -2.44 -4.80 15.48
CA LYS A 2 -3.81 -4.37 15.09
C LYS A 2 -4.06 -2.86 15.17
N ILE A 3 -3.79 -2.24 16.33
CA ILE A 3 -4.00 -0.79 16.53
C ILE A 3 -3.15 0.02 15.53
N ILE A 4 -1.88 -0.33 15.35
CA ILE A 4 -0.98 0.34 14.39
C ILE A 4 -1.50 0.19 12.96
N SER A 5 -1.96 -1.01 12.56
CA SER A 5 -2.56 -1.23 11.24
C SER A 5 -3.81 -0.39 11.03
N ILE A 6 -4.67 -0.26 12.06
CA ILE A 6 -5.88 0.56 12.00
C ILE A 6 -5.51 2.04 11.88
N LEU A 7 -4.61 2.54 12.71
CA LEU A 7 -4.16 3.93 12.65
C LEU A 7 -3.53 4.25 11.30
N PHE A 8 -2.69 3.36 10.78
CA PHE A 8 -2.07 3.54 9.47
C PHE A 8 -3.10 3.50 8.33
N ALA A 9 -4.06 2.58 8.37
CA ALA A 9 -5.16 2.54 7.41
C ALA A 9 -6.01 3.82 7.45
N SER A 10 -6.35 4.30 8.65
CA SER A 10 -7.06 5.58 8.82
C SER A 10 -6.26 6.75 8.27
N PHE A 11 -4.94 6.77 8.50
CA PHE A 11 -4.04 7.78 7.92
C PHE A 11 -4.04 7.74 6.39
N LEU A 12 -4.03 6.56 5.76
CA LEU A 12 -4.14 6.43 4.31
C LEU A 12 -5.48 6.93 3.80
N VAL A 13 -6.59 6.57 4.45
CA VAL A 13 -7.93 7.06 4.09
C VAL A 13 -7.99 8.59 4.17
N VAL A 14 -7.47 9.19 5.25
CA VAL A 14 -7.40 10.65 5.36
C VAL A 14 -6.55 11.26 4.24
N THR A 15 -5.40 10.66 3.92
CA THR A 15 -4.53 11.13 2.82
C THR A 15 -5.25 11.10 1.48
N VAL A 16 -5.98 10.02 1.17
CA VAL A 16 -6.79 9.90 -0.05
C VAL A 16 -7.90 10.97 -0.07
N LEU A 17 -8.61 11.16 1.06
CA LEU A 17 -9.67 12.18 1.15
C LEU A 17 -9.14 13.61 0.95
N LEU A 18 -7.95 13.93 1.48
CA LEU A 18 -7.29 15.21 1.28
C LEU A 18 -6.80 15.37 -0.17
N ALA A 19 -6.21 14.32 -0.75
CA ALA A 19 -5.77 14.31 -2.14
C ALA A 19 -6.93 14.54 -3.12
N ASN A 20 -8.09 13.91 -2.86
CA ASN A 20 -9.29 14.08 -3.68
C ASN A 20 -9.86 15.51 -3.63
N GLN A 21 -9.54 16.26 -2.58
CA GLN A 21 -9.95 17.66 -2.40
C GLN A 21 -8.85 18.67 -2.81
N GLY A 22 -7.68 18.20 -3.26
CA GLY A 22 -6.52 19.07 -3.50
C GLY A 22 -6.03 19.79 -2.24
N ALA A 23 -6.26 19.20 -1.07
CA ALA A 23 -6.00 19.78 0.24
C ALA A 23 -4.85 19.07 0.98
N LEU A 24 -3.91 18.47 0.25
CA LEU A 24 -2.71 17.91 0.86
C LEU A 24 -1.86 19.05 1.46
N PRO A 25 -1.16 18.81 2.58
CA PRO A 25 -0.24 19.79 3.13
C PRO A 25 0.85 20.21 2.14
N ASP A 26 1.22 21.49 2.12
CA ASP A 26 2.21 22.05 1.17
C ASP A 26 3.54 21.30 1.12
N TRP A 27 4.03 20.82 2.27
CA TRP A 27 5.28 20.07 2.33
C TRP A 27 5.19 18.71 1.63
N LEU A 28 4.01 18.09 1.64
CA LEU A 28 3.77 16.80 0.99
C LEU A 28 3.58 17.00 -0.52
N GLU A 29 2.87 18.06 -0.93
CA GLU A 29 2.79 18.43 -2.35
C GLU A 29 4.17 18.76 -2.92
N ALA A 30 5.00 19.51 -2.19
CA ALA A 30 6.37 19.79 -2.58
C ALA A 30 7.22 18.51 -2.73
N PHE A 31 7.04 17.53 -1.83
CA PHE A 31 7.73 16.24 -1.93
C PHE A 31 7.26 15.43 -3.14
N LYS A 32 5.95 15.36 -3.39
CA LYS A 32 5.38 14.65 -4.55
C LYS A 32 5.83 15.24 -5.88
N ALA A 33 6.03 16.56 -5.93
CA ALA A 33 6.54 17.28 -7.09
C ALA A 33 8.01 17.00 -7.42
N LEU A 34 8.78 16.38 -6.51
CA LEU A 34 10.15 15.96 -6.80
C LEU A 34 10.16 14.83 -7.85
N PRO A 35 11.22 14.69 -8.66
CA PRO A 35 11.34 13.59 -9.61
C PRO A 35 11.19 12.22 -8.92
N GLY A 36 10.10 11.52 -9.19
CA GLY A 36 9.78 10.22 -8.58
C GLY A 36 9.26 10.28 -7.13
N GLY A 37 9.01 11.46 -6.57
CA GLY A 37 8.53 11.64 -5.20
C GLY A 37 7.17 10.96 -4.98
N ASP A 38 6.22 11.20 -5.89
CA ASP A 38 4.88 10.60 -5.81
C ASP A 38 4.93 9.06 -5.82
N LYS A 39 5.67 8.49 -6.78
CA LYS A 39 5.87 7.03 -6.90
C LYS A 39 6.55 6.42 -5.68
N THR A 40 7.46 7.17 -5.06
CA THR A 40 8.09 6.75 -3.80
C THR A 40 7.08 6.71 -2.66
N CYS A 41 6.17 7.69 -2.57
CA CYS A 41 5.06 7.66 -1.63
C CYS A 41 4.17 6.44 -1.85
N HIS A 42 3.71 6.19 -3.08
CA HIS A 42 2.90 5.03 -3.45
C HIS A 42 3.54 3.71 -3.00
N PHE A 43 4.79 3.49 -3.41
CA PHE A 43 5.56 2.30 -3.03
C PHE A 43 5.65 2.11 -1.51
N LEU A 44 6.05 3.15 -0.78
CA LEU A 44 6.26 3.07 0.66
C LEU A 44 4.96 2.91 1.44
N LEU A 45 3.92 3.66 1.08
CA LEU A 45 2.63 3.65 1.77
C LEU A 45 1.92 2.32 1.59
N MET A 46 1.79 1.83 0.35
CA MET A 46 1.10 0.57 0.09
C MET A 46 1.89 -0.65 0.54
N GLY A 47 3.22 -0.62 0.36
CA GLY A 47 4.07 -1.69 0.87
C GLY A 47 4.06 -1.79 2.40
N SER A 48 4.09 -0.65 3.10
CA SER A 48 3.98 -0.62 4.57
C SER A 48 2.62 -1.12 5.05
N MET A 49 1.53 -0.73 4.36
CA MET A 49 0.20 -1.22 4.69
C MET A 49 0.09 -2.74 4.50
N ALA A 50 0.60 -3.27 3.40
CA ALA A 50 0.62 -4.71 3.13
C ALA A 50 1.43 -5.48 4.18
N LEU A 51 2.60 -4.97 4.55
CA LEU A 51 3.42 -5.53 5.62
C LEU A 51 2.66 -5.57 6.96
N LEU A 52 2.13 -4.43 7.40
CA LEU A 52 1.39 -4.31 8.65
C LEU A 52 0.17 -5.23 8.68
N LEU A 53 -0.59 -5.28 7.58
CA LEU A 53 -1.78 -6.12 7.48
C LEU A 53 -1.41 -7.61 7.49
N ASN A 54 -0.33 -8.01 6.81
CA ASN A 54 0.15 -9.38 6.87
C ASN A 54 0.61 -9.78 8.27
N ILE A 55 1.27 -8.90 9.03
CA ILE A 55 1.61 -9.17 10.43
C ILE A 55 0.34 -9.33 11.26
N THR A 56 -0.62 -8.42 11.11
CA THR A 56 -1.90 -8.44 11.83
C THR A 56 -2.74 -9.69 11.52
N LEU A 57 -2.67 -10.20 10.30
CA LEU A 57 -3.35 -11.42 9.86
C LEU A 57 -2.52 -12.69 10.08
N HIS A 58 -1.44 -12.62 10.86
CA HIS A 58 -0.54 -13.75 11.16
C HIS A 58 -0.04 -14.46 9.88
N GLN A 59 0.21 -13.70 8.83
CA GLN A 59 0.69 -14.17 7.53
C GLN A 59 -0.22 -15.23 6.89
N ARG A 60 -1.53 -15.16 7.15
CA ARG A 60 -2.50 -16.06 6.54
C ARG A 60 -2.34 -16.04 5.02
N ARG A 61 -2.28 -17.23 4.42
CA ARG A 61 -2.17 -17.39 2.98
C ARG A 61 -3.46 -17.92 2.38
N ILE A 62 -3.73 -17.49 1.16
CA ILE A 62 -4.79 -18.02 0.30
C ILE A 62 -4.15 -18.69 -0.90
N LYS A 63 -4.78 -19.76 -1.38
CA LYS A 63 -4.35 -20.46 -2.60
C LYS A 63 -5.26 -20.08 -3.75
N PHE A 64 -4.68 -19.69 -4.87
CA PHE A 64 -5.41 -19.40 -6.09
C PHE A 64 -4.60 -19.88 -7.29
N ALA A 65 -5.24 -20.66 -8.19
CA ALA A 65 -4.59 -21.23 -9.37
C ALA A 65 -3.24 -21.94 -9.09
N GLY A 66 -3.13 -22.65 -7.96
CA GLY A 66 -1.89 -23.35 -7.56
C GLY A 66 -0.82 -22.47 -6.90
N LEU A 67 -0.98 -21.15 -6.91
CA LEU A 67 -0.09 -20.19 -6.26
C LEU A 67 -0.61 -19.83 -4.86
N SER A 68 0.31 -19.45 -3.96
CA SER A 68 0.02 -19.13 -2.56
C SER A 68 0.35 -17.69 -2.25
N PHE A 69 -0.67 -16.88 -1.97
CA PHE A 69 -0.57 -15.44 -1.75
C PHE A 69 -0.81 -15.07 -0.29
N LEU A 70 -0.13 -14.04 0.22
CA LEU A 70 -0.40 -13.49 1.54
C LEU A 70 -1.72 -12.70 1.50
N LEU A 71 -2.66 -13.07 2.37
CA LEU A 71 -4.02 -12.51 2.37
C LEU A 71 -4.01 -10.98 2.56
N GLY A 72 -3.16 -10.46 3.45
CA GLY A 72 -3.06 -9.01 3.68
C GLY A 72 -2.55 -8.29 2.44
N SER A 73 -1.49 -8.79 1.79
CA SER A 73 -1.03 -8.26 0.51
C SER A 73 -2.11 -8.29 -0.56
N THR A 74 -2.87 -9.39 -0.67
CA THR A 74 -3.98 -9.47 -1.65
C THR A 74 -5.08 -8.44 -1.36
N ILE A 75 -5.43 -8.21 -0.10
CA ILE A 75 -6.42 -7.20 0.27
C ILE A 75 -5.94 -5.81 -0.13
N VAL A 76 -4.70 -5.44 0.24
CA VAL A 76 -4.15 -4.12 -0.09
C VAL A 76 -4.04 -3.92 -1.60
N LEU A 77 -3.60 -4.95 -2.32
CA LEU A 77 -3.55 -4.95 -3.78
C LEU A 77 -4.91 -4.61 -4.40
N LEU A 78 -5.97 -5.33 -4.01
CA LEU A 78 -7.31 -5.08 -4.54
C LEU A 78 -7.83 -3.69 -4.20
N VAL A 79 -7.61 -3.23 -2.96
CA VAL A 79 -8.05 -1.91 -2.52
C VAL A 79 -7.36 -0.80 -3.31
N VAL A 80 -6.03 -0.86 -3.47
CA VAL A 80 -5.31 0.18 -4.20
C VAL A 80 -5.60 0.16 -5.69
N THR A 81 -5.81 -1.02 -6.29
CA THR A 81 -6.28 -1.10 -7.68
C THR A 81 -7.59 -0.35 -7.84
N VAL A 82 -8.58 -0.62 -6.98
CA VAL A 82 -9.87 0.06 -7.04
C VAL A 82 -9.73 1.57 -6.80
N GLU A 83 -8.89 1.97 -5.84
CA GLU A 83 -8.63 3.38 -5.54
C GLU A 83 -8.03 4.11 -6.75
N GLU A 84 -6.97 3.58 -7.37
CA GLU A 84 -6.34 4.18 -8.55
C GLU A 84 -7.30 4.28 -9.74
N PHE A 85 -8.05 3.21 -10.05
CA PHE A 85 -9.07 3.27 -11.10
C PHE A 85 -10.20 4.25 -10.75
N SER A 86 -10.51 4.46 -9.46
CA SER A 86 -11.52 5.44 -9.05
C SER A 86 -11.13 6.88 -9.40
N GLN A 87 -9.83 7.16 -9.52
CA GLN A 87 -9.31 8.48 -9.85
C GLN A 87 -9.68 8.93 -11.27
N ILE A 88 -10.07 8.01 -12.17
CA ILE A 88 -10.59 8.35 -13.51
C ILE A 88 -11.81 9.28 -13.44
N TRP A 89 -12.59 9.20 -12.36
CA TRP A 89 -13.81 9.99 -12.17
C TRP A 89 -13.62 11.19 -11.23
N LEU A 90 -12.39 11.49 -10.81
CA LEU A 90 -12.10 12.58 -9.88
C LEU A 90 -11.47 13.76 -10.63
N PRO A 91 -11.91 15.02 -10.38
CA PRO A 91 -11.44 16.18 -11.14
C PRO A 91 -10.03 16.65 -10.76
N LEU A 92 -9.56 16.31 -9.55
CA LEU A 92 -8.27 16.75 -9.00
C LEU A 92 -7.23 15.62 -8.93
N ARG A 93 -7.60 14.43 -9.42
CA ARG A 93 -6.75 13.25 -9.47
C ARG A 93 -6.78 12.68 -10.88
N SER A 94 -5.78 11.91 -11.23
CA SER A 94 -5.70 11.27 -12.53
C SER A 94 -5.07 9.92 -12.33
N PHE A 95 -5.71 8.90 -12.89
CA PHE A 95 -5.12 7.57 -12.94
C PHE A 95 -3.74 7.60 -13.62
N ASP A 96 -2.73 7.06 -12.95
CA ASP A 96 -1.38 6.87 -13.49
C ASP A 96 -0.95 5.40 -13.37
N TRP A 97 -0.63 4.78 -14.51
CA TRP A 97 -0.05 3.44 -14.55
C TRP A 97 1.25 3.33 -13.75
N GLY A 98 2.04 4.41 -13.69
CA GLY A 98 3.27 4.46 -12.93
C GLY A 98 3.04 4.39 -11.42
N ASP A 99 1.98 5.00 -10.93
CA ASP A 99 1.63 4.99 -9.50
C ASP A 99 1.07 3.63 -9.11
N LEU A 100 0.17 3.06 -9.93
CA LEU A 100 -0.31 1.70 -9.75
C LEU A 100 0.84 0.66 -9.76
N LEU A 101 1.82 0.82 -10.65
CA LEU A 101 3.01 -0.04 -10.68
C LEU A 101 3.83 0.13 -9.40
N ALA A 102 4.03 1.37 -8.92
CA ALA A 102 4.75 1.63 -7.68
C ALA A 102 4.07 1.00 -6.47
N ASP A 103 2.73 1.06 -6.40
CA ASP A 103 1.94 0.40 -5.36
C ASP A 103 2.15 -1.12 -5.38
N TYR A 104 2.05 -1.73 -6.55
CA TYR A 104 2.23 -3.18 -6.71
C TYR A 104 3.65 -3.62 -6.32
N LEU A 105 4.67 -2.86 -6.72
CA LEU A 105 6.06 -3.14 -6.34
C LEU A 105 6.25 -2.99 -4.83
N GLY A 106 5.66 -1.97 -4.20
CA GLY A 106 5.69 -1.77 -2.76
C GLY A 106 5.09 -2.96 -2.02
N ILE A 107 3.90 -3.39 -2.44
CA ILE A 107 3.19 -4.55 -1.87
C ILE A 107 4.00 -5.84 -2.05
N ALA A 108 4.59 -6.04 -3.23
CA ALA A 108 5.39 -7.22 -3.53
C ALA A 108 6.67 -7.27 -2.67
N VAL A 109 7.41 -6.16 -2.58
CA VAL A 109 8.68 -6.08 -1.86
C VAL A 109 8.47 -6.07 -0.33
N LEU A 110 7.74 -5.09 0.19
CA LEU A 110 7.58 -4.92 1.64
C LEU A 110 6.56 -5.92 2.20
N GLY A 111 5.49 -6.21 1.48
CA GLY A 111 4.50 -7.18 1.94
C GLY A 111 5.05 -8.60 2.06
N SER A 112 6.00 -8.99 1.19
CA SER A 112 6.66 -10.30 1.26
C SER A 112 7.77 -10.39 2.31
N TRP A 113 8.37 -9.25 2.72
CA TRP A 113 9.42 -9.19 3.76
C TRP A 113 9.02 -9.97 5.01
N VAL A 114 7.76 -9.88 5.41
CA VAL A 114 7.23 -10.56 6.61
C VAL A 114 7.52 -12.07 6.63
N SER A 115 7.58 -12.71 5.46
CA SER A 115 7.86 -14.14 5.34
C SER A 115 9.32 -14.49 5.61
N GLN A 116 10.25 -13.58 5.31
CA GLN A 116 11.68 -13.74 5.62
C GLN A 116 11.93 -13.65 7.12
N MET A 117 11.20 -12.78 7.83
CA MET A 117 11.31 -12.62 9.30
C MET A 117 10.93 -13.89 10.07
N GLN A 118 10.02 -14.72 9.53
CA GLN A 118 9.63 -15.98 10.16
C GLN A 118 10.67 -17.09 9.96
N ILE A 119 11.33 -17.14 8.81
CA ILE A 119 12.40 -18.12 8.55
C ILE A 119 13.50 -17.94 9.59
N PHE A 120 13.90 -16.69 9.85
CA PHE A 120 14.92 -16.38 10.85
C PHE A 120 14.52 -16.76 12.29
N ARG A 121 13.25 -16.56 12.68
CA ARG A 121 12.75 -16.93 14.02
C ARG A 121 12.57 -18.43 14.26
N ARG A 122 12.50 -19.25 13.20
CA ARG A 122 12.38 -20.72 13.33
C ARG A 122 13.75 -21.43 13.40
N GLN A 123 14.84 -20.71 13.17
CA GLN A 123 16.21 -21.24 13.17
C GLN A 123 16.98 -20.94 14.47
N LEU A 124 16.35 -20.22 15.41
CA LEU A 124 16.83 -19.94 16.77
C LEU A 124 16.03 -20.76 17.78
#